data_AF-A0A0B8Q309-F1
#
_entry.id   AF-A0A0B8Q309-F1
#
_cell.length_a   1.000
_cell.length_b   1.000
_cell.length_c   1.000
_cell.angle_alpha   90.00
_cell.angle_beta   90.00
_cell.angle_gamma   90.00
#
_symmetry.space_group_name_H-M   'P 1'
#
loop_
_entity.id
_entity.type
_entity.pdbx_description
1 polymer ?
#
loop_
_entity_poly.entity_id
_entity_poly.type
_entity_poly.pdbx_seq_one_letter_code
_entity_poly.pdbx_strand_id
1 'polypeptide(L)'
;MSKKGLLLIPVVLLIVALFSQSQDGRKYVELNIESTPQPSIDTPVETVKRSPAPTYSYHIKRGDNLSVVFSRLGFAYSDLTKIMEEDLNHLALDTLKPGNTLKFWADDETGKLAKMELEFNPADRVQYTRTDDDTFTFEDISVPGEWKTAALVGNVYGSFSSSANKLGLSIQEIEQISALLKDKLNFGRDLRAGDKFSIVHKVQYVDGKETGNREIEAINIHNQGRV
;
A
#
# COMPACT_ATOMS: atom_id res chain seq x y z
N MET A 1 70.40 -45.50 15.00
CA MET A 1 70.50 -44.17 15.63
C MET A 1 69.88 -43.12 14.70
N SER A 2 68.91 -42.35 15.23
CA SER A 2 68.41 -41.03 14.79
C SER A 2 68.49 -40.68 13.29
N LYS A 3 67.40 -40.76 12.50
CA LYS A 3 66.32 -39.74 12.35
C LYS A 3 66.78 -38.27 12.45
N LYS A 4 66.63 -37.56 11.32
CA LYS A 4 66.10 -36.19 11.08
C LYS A 4 66.47 -35.86 9.62
N GLY A 5 65.59 -35.59 8.67
CA GLY A 5 64.21 -35.09 8.72
C GLY A 5 64.11 -34.08 7.57
N LEU A 6 63.80 -34.57 6.36
CA LEU A 6 63.52 -33.74 5.18
C LEU A 6 62.20 -33.01 5.44
N LEU A 7 62.29 -31.69 5.63
CA LEU A 7 61.17 -30.83 5.99
C LEU A 7 60.30 -30.59 4.75
N LEU A 8 59.23 -31.38 4.66
CA LEU A 8 58.03 -31.11 3.87
C LEU A 8 57.47 -29.75 4.28
N ILE A 9 57.36 -28.83 3.32
CA ILE A 9 56.61 -27.58 3.52
C ILE A 9 55.11 -27.95 3.55
N PRO A 10 54.38 -27.64 4.63
CA PRO A 10 52.96 -27.93 4.70
C PRO A 10 52.18 -26.88 3.88
N VAL A 11 51.40 -27.40 2.95
CA VAL A 11 50.12 -26.79 2.56
C VAL A 11 49.27 -26.71 3.82
N VAL A 12 48.71 -25.53 4.15
CA VAL A 12 47.42 -25.27 4.83
C VAL A 12 47.42 -23.95 5.66
N LEU A 13 46.47 -23.07 5.31
CA LEU A 13 45.75 -22.03 6.08
C LEU A 13 46.36 -20.62 6.39
N LEU A 14 45.85 -19.61 5.66
CA LEU A 14 45.22 -18.38 6.22
C LEU A 14 44.36 -17.72 5.10
N ILE A 15 43.03 -17.93 5.05
CA ILE A 15 41.94 -17.08 5.60
C ILE A 15 41.71 -15.76 4.81
N VAL A 16 40.58 -15.77 4.07
CA VAL A 16 39.57 -14.71 3.89
C VAL A 16 39.88 -13.46 3.06
N ALA A 17 39.24 -13.38 1.87
CA ALA A 17 38.34 -12.29 1.47
C ALA A 17 37.60 -12.75 0.20
N LEU A 18 36.37 -13.28 0.34
CA LEU A 18 35.12 -12.57 0.04
C LEU A 18 35.03 -12.18 -1.45
N PHE A 19 34.45 -13.05 -2.28
CA PHE A 19 33.04 -12.94 -2.71
C PHE A 19 32.65 -11.52 -3.14
N SER A 20 32.62 -11.30 -4.45
CA SER A 20 31.64 -10.42 -5.09
C SER A 20 31.73 -10.58 -6.61
N GLN A 21 31.22 -11.70 -7.12
CA GLN A 21 30.64 -11.70 -8.46
C GLN A 21 29.15 -11.96 -8.32
N SER A 22 28.40 -10.89 -8.16
CA SER A 22 26.96 -10.87 -8.37
C SER A 22 26.70 -11.02 -9.87
N GLN A 23 26.28 -12.22 -10.29
CA GLN A 23 25.62 -12.39 -11.58
C GLN A 23 24.14 -12.04 -11.41
N ASP A 24 23.78 -10.78 -11.69
CA ASP A 24 22.39 -10.39 -11.88
C ASP A 24 22.06 -10.55 -13.37
N GLY A 25 21.33 -11.62 -13.70
CA GLY A 25 20.99 -12.03 -15.06
C GLY A 25 19.87 -11.22 -15.71
N ARG A 26 19.82 -9.90 -15.49
CA ARG A 26 18.84 -9.02 -16.14
C ARG A 26 19.46 -8.39 -17.38
N LYS A 27 19.10 -8.91 -18.56
CA LYS A 27 19.41 -8.27 -19.85
C LYS A 27 18.49 -7.09 -20.05
N TYR A 28 19.03 -5.87 -19.98
CA TYR A 28 18.37 -4.66 -20.43
C TYR A 28 18.81 -4.36 -21.87
N VAL A 29 17.87 -3.92 -22.71
CA VAL A 29 18.15 -3.39 -24.06
C VAL A 29 18.20 -1.86 -23.93
N GLU A 30 19.33 -1.24 -24.28
CA GLU A 30 19.42 0.22 -24.38
C GLU A 30 18.61 0.71 -25.58
N LEU A 31 17.63 1.58 -25.32
CA LEU A 31 16.95 2.35 -26.36
C LEU A 31 17.84 3.55 -26.73
N ASN A 32 18.49 3.47 -27.89
CA ASN A 32 19.19 4.61 -28.49
C ASN A 32 18.15 5.62 -29.00
N ILE A 33 17.88 6.67 -28.23
CA ILE A 33 17.04 7.79 -28.68
C ILE A 33 17.98 8.86 -29.23
N GLU A 34 18.26 8.80 -30.53
CA GLU A 34 18.83 9.92 -31.25
C GLU A 34 17.79 11.05 -31.33
N SER A 35 18.15 12.17 -30.68
CA SER A 35 17.81 13.57 -31.03
C SER A 35 16.37 13.86 -31.46
N THR A 36 15.49 14.12 -30.48
CA THR A 36 14.27 14.90 -30.70
C THR A 36 14.50 16.37 -30.30
N PRO A 37 14.01 17.34 -31.10
CA PRO A 37 14.20 18.76 -30.81
C PRO A 37 13.45 19.14 -29.53
N GLN A 38 14.15 19.89 -28.69
CA GLN A 38 13.71 20.38 -27.39
C GLN A 38 12.48 21.30 -27.57
N PRO A 39 11.30 20.96 -27.03
CA PRO A 39 10.21 21.93 -26.96
C PRO A 39 10.57 22.96 -25.90
N SER A 40 10.59 24.23 -26.31
CA SER A 40 10.70 25.40 -25.43
C SER A 40 9.63 25.32 -24.34
N ILE A 41 10.08 25.28 -23.09
CA ILE A 41 9.23 25.31 -21.90
C ILE A 41 8.73 26.74 -21.72
N ASP A 42 7.54 27.00 -22.24
CA ASP A 42 6.72 28.16 -21.86
C ASP A 42 5.38 27.66 -21.30
N THR A 43 5.47 26.63 -20.44
CA THR A 43 4.33 26.16 -19.65
C THR A 43 4.26 27.01 -18.38
N PRO A 44 3.13 27.70 -18.11
CA PRO A 44 2.92 28.35 -16.84
C PRO A 44 3.10 27.31 -15.73
N VAL A 45 3.99 27.59 -14.78
CA VAL A 45 4.10 26.80 -13.55
C VAL A 45 2.77 26.95 -12.84
N GLU A 46 1.90 25.94 -12.97
CA GLU A 46 0.76 25.79 -12.06
C GLU A 46 1.33 25.78 -10.65
N THR A 47 1.08 26.87 -9.95
CA THR A 47 1.45 27.01 -8.55
C THR A 47 0.59 26.01 -7.80
N VAL A 48 1.13 24.82 -7.51
CA VAL A 48 0.51 23.85 -6.64
C VAL A 48 0.19 24.57 -5.33
N LYS A 49 -1.08 24.93 -5.13
CA LYS A 49 -1.58 25.49 -3.88
C LYS A 49 -1.27 24.46 -2.80
N ARG A 50 -0.17 24.63 -2.06
CA ARG A 50 0.12 23.81 -0.89
C ARG A 50 -0.95 24.14 0.14
N SER A 51 -1.88 23.22 0.33
CA SER A 51 -2.80 23.25 1.46
C SER A 51 -1.99 23.37 2.76
N PRO A 52 -2.43 24.16 3.75
CA PRO A 52 -1.71 24.29 5.01
C PRO A 52 -1.50 22.92 5.66
N ALA A 53 -0.34 22.73 6.28
CA ALA A 53 -0.02 21.49 6.99
C ALA A 53 -0.98 21.28 8.16
N PRO A 54 -1.33 20.02 8.50
CA PRO A 54 -2.17 19.75 9.66
C PRO A 54 -1.48 20.14 10.96
N THR A 55 -2.24 20.72 11.89
CA THR A 55 -1.79 21.01 13.27
C THR A 55 -1.48 19.72 14.02
N TYR A 56 -2.33 18.69 13.84
CA TYR A 56 -2.13 17.38 14.45
C TYR A 56 -2.37 16.26 13.43
N SER A 57 -1.62 15.17 13.57
CA SER A 57 -1.83 13.92 12.85
C SER A 57 -1.81 12.76 13.84
N TYR A 58 -2.80 11.88 13.74
CA TYR A 58 -3.02 10.79 14.66
C TYR A 58 -3.37 9.50 13.92
N HIS A 59 -2.58 8.45 14.13
CA HIS A 59 -2.87 7.12 13.61
C HIS A 59 -3.75 6.34 14.58
N ILE A 60 -4.91 5.88 14.10
CA ILE A 60 -5.88 5.15 14.91
C ILE A 60 -5.32 3.80 15.32
N LYS A 61 -5.49 3.46 16.59
CA LYS A 61 -5.12 2.18 17.19
C LYS A 61 -6.36 1.39 17.60
N ARG A 62 -6.17 0.09 17.78
CA ARG A 62 -7.24 -0.79 18.26
C ARG A 62 -7.70 -0.33 19.65
N GLY A 63 -9.00 -0.10 19.78
CA GLY A 63 -9.63 0.35 21.04
C GLY A 63 -9.65 1.86 21.24
N ASP A 64 -9.18 2.65 20.28
CA ASP A 64 -9.30 4.11 20.35
C ASP A 64 -10.75 4.57 20.29
N ASN A 65 -11.04 5.66 20.99
CA ASN A 65 -12.32 6.35 20.97
C ASN A 65 -12.10 7.78 20.51
N LEU A 66 -12.85 8.24 19.49
CA LEU A 66 -12.73 9.58 18.93
C LEU A 66 -12.87 10.69 19.99
N SER A 67 -13.75 10.52 20.97
CA SER A 67 -13.94 11.49 22.07
C SER A 67 -12.67 11.66 22.89
N VAL A 68 -11.95 10.56 23.14
CA VAL A 68 -10.67 10.57 23.88
C VAL A 68 -9.57 11.18 23.03
N VAL A 69 -9.55 10.91 21.72
CA VAL A 69 -8.60 11.53 20.78
C VAL A 69 -8.80 13.05 20.73
N PHE A 70 -10.03 13.53 20.56
CA PHE A 70 -10.36 14.95 20.56
C PHE A 70 -9.94 15.62 21.86
N SER A 71 -10.34 15.05 23.01
CA SER A 71 -9.98 15.58 24.33
C SER A 71 -8.46 15.65 24.53
N ARG A 72 -7.71 14.66 24.08
CA ARG A 72 -6.23 14.65 24.16
C ARG A 72 -5.59 15.75 23.31
N LEU A 73 -6.19 16.07 22.17
CA LEU A 73 -5.72 17.12 21.26
C LEU A 73 -6.23 18.53 21.63
N GLY A 74 -7.05 18.64 22.69
CA GLY A 74 -7.59 19.91 23.17
C GLY A 74 -8.83 20.40 22.41
N PHE A 75 -9.43 19.57 21.56
CA PHE A 75 -10.66 19.92 20.85
C PHE A 75 -11.90 19.65 21.70
N ALA A 76 -12.92 20.49 21.53
CA ALA A 76 -14.16 20.39 22.30
C ALA A 76 -14.99 19.18 21.87
N TYR A 77 -15.64 18.54 22.84
CA TYR A 77 -16.57 17.44 22.56
C TYR A 77 -17.75 17.87 21.66
N SER A 78 -18.19 19.14 21.78
CA SER A 78 -19.23 19.71 20.92
C SER A 78 -18.86 19.69 19.44
N ASP A 79 -17.57 19.84 19.11
CA ASP A 79 -17.11 19.80 17.72
C ASP A 79 -17.22 18.38 17.16
N LEU A 80 -16.88 17.37 17.97
CA LEU A 80 -17.07 15.97 17.60
C LEU A 80 -18.56 15.66 17.37
N THR A 81 -19.46 16.11 18.25
CA THR A 81 -20.90 15.87 18.07
C THR A 81 -21.41 16.46 16.76
N LYS A 82 -21.00 17.68 16.40
CA LYS A 82 -21.42 18.33 15.14
C LYS A 82 -20.86 17.61 13.91
N ILE A 83 -19.63 17.12 13.98
CA ILE A 83 -19.08 16.26 12.92
C ILE A 83 -19.90 14.97 12.80
N MET A 84 -20.28 14.35 13.92
CA MET A 84 -21.12 13.15 13.92
C MET A 84 -22.52 13.43 13.34
N GLU A 85 -23.11 14.60 13.64
CA GLU A 85 -24.39 15.02 13.08
C GLU A 85 -24.33 15.13 11.55
N GLU A 86 -23.28 15.74 11.01
CA GLU A 86 -23.05 15.79 9.56
C GLU A 86 -22.78 14.39 8.97
N ASP A 87 -22.01 13.55 9.67
CA ASP A 87 -21.67 12.21 9.22
C ASP A 87 -22.84 11.21 9.23
N LEU A 88 -23.98 11.53 9.86
CA LEU A 88 -25.15 10.63 9.92
C LEU A 88 -25.62 10.15 8.54
N ASN A 89 -25.45 10.97 7.50
CA ASN A 89 -25.84 10.63 6.13
C ASN A 89 -24.73 9.91 5.33
N HIS A 90 -23.52 9.85 5.86
CA HIS A 90 -22.32 9.37 5.15
C HIS A 90 -21.69 8.13 5.79
N LEU A 91 -21.82 7.98 7.12
CA LEU A 91 -21.31 6.86 7.92
C LEU A 91 -19.80 6.63 7.73
N ALA A 92 -19.03 7.67 7.40
CA ALA A 92 -17.60 7.54 7.14
C ALA A 92 -16.84 7.25 8.44
N LEU A 93 -17.26 7.82 9.57
CA LEU A 93 -16.64 7.55 10.87
C LEU A 93 -16.79 6.09 11.30
N ASP A 94 -17.87 5.41 10.92
CA ASP A 94 -18.13 4.00 11.24
C ASP A 94 -17.19 3.05 10.48
N THR A 95 -16.62 3.50 9.37
CA THR A 95 -15.68 2.71 8.56
C THR A 95 -14.24 2.78 9.08
N LEU A 96 -13.99 3.54 10.15
CA LEU A 96 -12.67 3.70 10.73
C LEU A 96 -12.06 2.38 11.21
N LYS A 97 -10.81 2.17 10.83
CA LYS A 97 -10.03 0.99 11.21
C LYS A 97 -8.69 1.40 11.82
N PRO A 98 -8.10 0.56 12.68
CA PRO A 98 -6.73 0.73 13.10
C PRO A 98 -5.79 0.84 11.88
N GLY A 99 -4.92 1.84 11.89
CA GLY A 99 -4.04 2.18 10.77
C GLY A 99 -4.48 3.40 9.96
N ASN A 100 -5.77 3.74 9.95
CA ASN A 100 -6.25 4.98 9.32
C ASN A 100 -5.66 6.21 10.02
N THR A 101 -5.54 7.32 9.29
CA THR A 101 -4.95 8.55 9.80
C THR A 101 -6.00 9.63 9.95
N LEU A 102 -6.11 10.20 11.13
CA LEU A 102 -6.84 11.43 11.41
C LEU A 102 -5.89 12.61 11.31
N LYS A 103 -6.29 13.66 10.60
CA LYS A 103 -5.57 14.93 10.57
C LYS A 103 -6.50 16.04 11.03
N PHE A 104 -5.94 16.99 11.78
CA PHE A 104 -6.69 18.08 12.38
C PHE A 104 -5.98 19.40 12.10
N TRP A 105 -6.78 20.41 11.77
CA TRP A 105 -6.33 21.79 11.65
C TRP A 105 -7.07 22.61 12.69
N ALA A 106 -6.31 23.24 13.58
CA ALA A 106 -6.82 24.23 14.49
C ALA A 106 -6.83 25.60 13.80
N ASP A 107 -7.83 26.40 14.11
CA ASP A 107 -7.85 27.83 13.78
C ASP A 107 -6.79 28.56 14.61
N ASP A 108 -5.93 29.34 13.98
CA ASP A 108 -4.77 29.98 14.63
C ASP A 108 -5.18 31.04 15.67
N GLU A 109 -6.35 31.66 15.50
CA GLU A 109 -6.83 32.73 16.40
C GLU A 109 -7.60 32.17 17.60
N THR A 110 -8.50 31.23 17.35
CA THR A 110 -9.44 30.72 18.35
C THR A 110 -9.02 29.38 18.96
N GLY A 111 -8.11 28.66 18.31
CA GLY A 111 -7.72 27.29 18.68
C GLY A 111 -8.81 26.25 18.43
N LYS A 112 -9.96 26.63 17.86
CA LYS A 112 -11.06 25.71 17.56
C LYS A 112 -10.70 24.79 16.40
N LEU A 113 -11.36 23.64 16.32
CA LEU A 113 -11.19 22.73 15.18
C LEU A 113 -11.74 23.36 13.90
N ALA A 114 -10.88 23.79 12.98
CA ALA A 114 -11.28 24.35 11.70
C ALA A 114 -11.58 23.26 10.67
N LYS A 115 -10.82 22.16 10.70
CA LYS A 115 -10.96 21.06 9.75
C LYS A 115 -10.49 19.74 10.36
N MET A 116 -11.20 18.66 10.03
CA MET A 116 -10.76 17.28 10.27
C MET A 116 -10.72 16.53 8.95
N GLU A 117 -9.67 15.73 8.73
CA GLU A 117 -9.56 14.84 7.58
C GLU A 117 -9.36 13.41 8.07
N LEU A 118 -10.10 12.50 7.45
CA LEU A 118 -10.03 11.07 7.60
C LEU A 118 -9.33 10.50 6.39
N GLU A 119 -8.06 10.15 6.51
CA GLU A 119 -7.30 9.52 5.43
C GLU A 119 -7.37 7.99 5.61
N PHE A 120 -8.14 7.33 4.71
CA PHE A 120 -8.20 5.87 4.64
C PHE A 120 -6.95 5.33 3.96
N ASN A 121 -6.59 5.96 2.85
CA ASN A 121 -5.38 5.68 2.08
C ASN A 121 -5.01 6.93 1.25
N PRO A 122 -3.87 6.95 0.52
CA PRO A 122 -3.47 8.09 -0.31
C PRO A 122 -4.49 8.56 -1.37
N ALA A 123 -5.37 7.67 -1.87
CA ALA A 123 -6.42 8.01 -2.81
C ALA A 123 -7.71 8.46 -2.12
N ASP A 124 -8.14 7.78 -1.07
CA ASP A 124 -9.47 7.95 -0.48
C ASP A 124 -9.39 8.64 0.88
N ARG A 125 -10.00 9.82 0.98
CA ARG A 125 -10.10 10.60 2.20
C ARG A 125 -11.43 11.34 2.31
N VAL A 126 -11.88 11.57 3.53
CA VAL A 126 -13.06 12.38 3.85
C VAL A 126 -12.62 13.61 4.62
N GLN A 127 -13.23 14.75 4.32
CA GLN A 127 -12.93 16.03 4.97
C GLN A 127 -14.20 16.61 5.61
N TYR A 128 -14.07 17.03 6.86
CA TYR A 128 -15.05 17.83 7.59
C TYR A 128 -14.50 19.23 7.78
N THR A 129 -15.19 20.25 7.28
CA THR A 129 -14.73 21.65 7.34
C THR A 129 -15.72 22.48 8.14
N ARG A 130 -15.25 23.25 9.12
CA ARG A 130 -16.11 24.13 9.91
C ARG A 130 -16.66 25.25 9.01
N THR A 131 -17.95 25.55 9.16
CA THR A 131 -18.65 26.65 8.50
C THR A 131 -18.74 27.87 9.41
N ASP A 132 -19.13 29.01 8.82
CA ASP A 132 -19.37 30.25 9.58
C ASP A 132 -20.51 30.12 10.61
N ASP A 133 -21.46 29.21 10.38
CA ASP A 133 -22.57 28.89 11.28
C ASP A 133 -22.17 27.94 12.42
N ASP A 134 -20.88 27.70 12.60
CA ASP A 134 -20.31 26.81 13.63
C ASP A 134 -20.78 25.34 13.47
N THR A 135 -21.12 24.91 12.25
CA THR A 135 -21.39 23.51 11.86
C THR A 135 -20.23 22.94 11.04
N PHE A 136 -20.37 21.72 10.50
CA PHE A 136 -19.38 21.11 9.61
C PHE A 136 -20.02 20.66 8.30
N THR A 137 -19.30 20.81 7.19
CA THR A 137 -19.65 20.20 5.90
C THR A 137 -18.82 18.97 5.63
N PHE A 138 -19.41 17.98 4.97
CA PHE A 138 -18.73 16.79 4.48
C PHE A 138 -18.25 16.92 3.02
N GLU A 139 -17.04 16.44 2.74
CA GLU A 139 -16.51 16.25 1.38
C GLU A 139 -15.80 14.89 1.28
N ASP A 140 -16.23 14.05 0.34
CA ASP A 140 -15.52 12.81 -0.04
C ASP A 140 -14.57 13.11 -1.19
N ILE A 141 -13.30 12.77 -0.99
CA ILE A 141 -12.22 13.05 -1.92
C ILE A 141 -11.55 11.74 -2.31
N SER A 142 -11.81 11.31 -3.55
CA SER A 142 -11.12 10.19 -4.18
C SER A 142 -10.19 10.67 -5.29
N VAL A 143 -8.90 10.39 -5.14
CA VAL A 143 -7.86 10.73 -6.12
C VAL A 143 -7.68 9.54 -7.07
N PRO A 144 -7.88 9.71 -8.39
CA PRO A 144 -7.82 8.60 -9.35
C PRO A 144 -6.47 7.87 -9.39
N GLY A 145 -5.37 8.58 -9.16
CA GLY A 145 -4.01 8.01 -9.17
C GLY A 145 -3.60 7.37 -10.50
N GLU A 146 -2.51 6.61 -10.44
CA GLU A 146 -1.98 5.79 -11.54
C GLU A 146 -2.23 4.31 -11.26
N TRP A 147 -2.73 3.57 -12.24
CA TRP A 147 -2.87 2.12 -12.14
C TRP A 147 -1.73 1.42 -12.88
N LYS A 148 -0.99 0.56 -12.19
CA LYS A 148 0.11 -0.22 -12.76
C LYS A 148 -0.26 -1.70 -12.78
N THR A 149 -0.19 -2.29 -13.97
CA THR A 149 -0.47 -3.71 -14.17
C THR A 149 0.75 -4.55 -13.80
N ALA A 150 0.53 -5.63 -13.06
CA ALA A 150 1.53 -6.66 -12.80
C ALA A 150 0.96 -8.05 -13.06
N ALA A 151 1.83 -8.96 -13.49
CA ALA A 151 1.52 -10.35 -13.73
C ALA A 151 2.32 -11.22 -12.76
N LEU A 152 1.61 -12.05 -12.00
CA LEU A 152 2.18 -12.95 -11.01
C LEU A 152 1.97 -14.39 -11.50
N VAL A 153 3.06 -15.14 -11.57
CA VAL A 153 3.05 -16.53 -12.04
C VAL A 153 3.75 -17.39 -11.01
N GLY A 154 3.13 -18.51 -10.64
CA GLY A 154 3.73 -19.42 -9.69
C GLY A 154 3.10 -20.80 -9.65
N ASN A 155 3.62 -21.60 -8.73
CA ASN A 155 3.16 -22.95 -8.45
C ASN A 155 2.64 -23.02 -7.02
N VAL A 156 1.60 -23.83 -6.81
CA VAL A 156 1.09 -24.12 -5.48
C VAL A 156 2.11 -24.97 -4.71
N TYR A 157 2.52 -24.48 -3.54
CA TYR A 157 3.30 -25.22 -2.55
C TYR A 157 2.58 -25.15 -1.20
N GLY A 158 1.95 -26.25 -0.79
CA GLY A 158 1.01 -26.25 0.33
C GLY A 158 -0.34 -25.71 -0.11
N SER A 159 -0.71 -24.50 0.31
CA SER A 159 -1.97 -23.85 -0.07
C SER A 159 -1.80 -22.79 -1.15
N PHE A 160 -2.86 -22.58 -1.95
CA PHE A 160 -2.94 -21.47 -2.90
C PHE A 160 -2.69 -20.13 -2.21
N SER A 161 -3.38 -19.87 -1.09
CA SER A 161 -3.27 -18.60 -0.36
C SER A 161 -1.83 -18.29 0.07
N SER A 162 -1.10 -19.29 0.62
CA SER A 162 0.30 -19.11 1.02
C SER A 162 1.20 -18.85 -0.19
N SER A 163 0.97 -19.58 -1.29
CA SER A 163 1.76 -19.45 -2.51
C SER A 163 1.53 -18.11 -3.22
N ALA A 164 0.27 -17.69 -3.32
CA ALA A 164 -0.15 -16.41 -3.89
C ALA A 164 0.37 -15.22 -3.06
N ASN A 165 0.26 -15.30 -1.72
CA ASN A 165 0.73 -14.23 -0.85
C ASN A 165 2.25 -14.03 -0.92
N LYS A 166 3.03 -15.11 -1.03
CA LYS A 166 4.48 -15.04 -1.25
C LYS A 166 4.88 -14.35 -2.55
N LEU A 167 4.01 -14.34 -3.56
CA LEU A 167 4.23 -13.65 -4.83
C LEU A 167 3.77 -12.18 -4.80
N GLY A 168 3.23 -11.70 -3.68
CA GLY A 168 2.83 -10.30 -3.51
C GLY A 168 1.33 -10.04 -3.62
N LEU A 169 0.48 -11.06 -3.72
CA LEU A 169 -0.96 -10.85 -3.60
C LEU A 169 -1.34 -10.55 -2.14
N SER A 170 -2.18 -9.54 -1.98
CA SER A 170 -2.81 -9.22 -0.71
C SER A 170 -3.81 -10.29 -0.30
N ILE A 171 -4.13 -10.32 0.99
CA ILE A 171 -5.13 -11.27 1.53
C ILE A 171 -6.50 -11.02 0.89
N GLN A 172 -6.85 -9.75 0.69
CA GLN A 172 -8.11 -9.32 0.09
C GLN A 172 -8.25 -9.83 -1.35
N GLU A 173 -7.18 -9.75 -2.15
CA GLU A 173 -7.17 -10.30 -3.50
C GLU A 173 -7.32 -11.82 -3.51
N ILE A 174 -6.65 -12.52 -2.60
CA ILE A 174 -6.76 -13.98 -2.48
C ILE A 174 -8.18 -14.39 -2.11
N GLU A 175 -8.82 -13.67 -1.19
CA GLU A 175 -10.21 -13.87 -0.80
C GLU A 175 -11.17 -13.58 -1.98
N GLN A 176 -10.94 -12.49 -2.71
CA GLN A 176 -11.70 -12.14 -3.91
C GLN A 176 -11.58 -13.24 -4.98
N ILE A 177 -10.37 -13.70 -5.28
CA ILE A 177 -10.13 -14.80 -6.22
C ILE A 177 -10.84 -16.07 -5.76
N SER A 178 -10.76 -16.38 -4.47
CA SER A 178 -11.41 -17.56 -3.88
C SER A 178 -12.92 -17.48 -4.03
N ALA A 179 -13.52 -16.31 -3.80
CA ALA A 179 -14.94 -16.07 -3.96
C ALA A 179 -15.39 -16.14 -5.43
N LEU A 180 -14.59 -15.59 -6.35
CA LEU A 180 -14.88 -15.61 -7.80
C LEU A 180 -14.85 -17.02 -8.40
N LEU A 181 -13.98 -17.90 -7.89
CA LEU A 181 -13.81 -19.25 -8.42
C LEU A 181 -14.49 -20.34 -7.58
N LYS A 182 -15.20 -19.99 -6.51
CA LYS A 182 -15.80 -20.95 -5.56
C LYS A 182 -16.69 -22.01 -6.22
N ASP A 183 -17.40 -21.67 -7.30
CA ASP A 183 -18.33 -22.57 -8.00
C ASP A 183 -17.61 -23.46 -9.01
N LYS A 184 -16.38 -23.12 -9.40
CA LYS A 184 -15.57 -23.84 -10.39
C LYS A 184 -14.44 -24.66 -9.78
N LEU A 185 -13.90 -24.21 -8.65
CA LEU A 185 -12.70 -24.76 -8.04
C LEU A 185 -12.77 -24.66 -6.51
N ASN A 186 -12.60 -25.79 -5.83
CA ASN A 186 -12.39 -25.84 -4.40
C ASN A 186 -10.89 -25.80 -4.08
N PHE A 187 -10.37 -24.64 -3.68
CA PHE A 187 -8.95 -24.43 -3.38
C PHE A 187 -8.36 -25.36 -2.31
N GLY A 188 -9.19 -25.91 -1.40
CA GLY A 188 -8.73 -26.82 -0.34
C GLY A 188 -8.75 -28.29 -0.73
N ARG A 189 -9.47 -28.68 -1.79
CA ARG A 189 -9.64 -30.09 -2.19
C ARG A 189 -9.09 -30.40 -3.57
N ASP A 190 -9.22 -29.44 -4.49
CA ASP A 190 -8.93 -29.67 -5.90
C ASP A 190 -7.48 -29.32 -6.23
N LEU A 191 -6.90 -28.31 -5.58
CA LEU A 191 -5.52 -27.89 -5.83
C LEU A 191 -4.50 -28.80 -5.15
N ARG A 192 -3.41 -29.08 -5.87
CA ARG A 192 -2.29 -29.89 -5.40
C ARG A 192 -0.97 -29.13 -5.55
N ALA A 193 0.02 -29.59 -4.78
CA ALA A 193 1.37 -29.07 -4.94
C ALA A 193 1.87 -29.29 -6.38
N GLY A 194 2.39 -28.22 -6.99
CA GLY A 194 2.84 -28.20 -8.37
C GLY A 194 1.84 -27.60 -9.37
N ASP A 195 0.56 -27.47 -9.02
CA ASP A 195 -0.43 -26.79 -9.88
C ASP A 195 0.01 -25.35 -10.17
N LYS A 196 -0.16 -24.91 -11.41
CA LYS A 196 0.30 -23.58 -11.85
C LYS A 196 -0.85 -22.59 -11.74
N PHE A 197 -0.53 -21.36 -11.37
CA PHE A 197 -1.46 -20.25 -11.46
C PHE A 197 -0.78 -19.01 -12.05
N SER A 198 -1.58 -18.18 -12.70
CA SER A 198 -1.16 -16.90 -13.25
C SER A 198 -2.27 -15.88 -13.01
N ILE A 199 -1.91 -14.74 -12.44
CA ILE A 199 -2.85 -13.70 -12.04
C ILE A 199 -2.33 -12.38 -12.58
N VAL A 200 -3.19 -11.66 -13.29
CA VAL A 200 -2.93 -10.28 -13.71
C VAL A 200 -3.78 -9.37 -12.85
N HIS A 201 -3.14 -8.40 -12.23
CA HIS A 201 -3.80 -7.41 -11.39
C HIS A 201 -3.30 -6.00 -11.69
N LYS A 202 -4.07 -5.00 -11.28
CA LYS A 202 -3.62 -3.61 -11.24
C LYS A 202 -3.50 -3.16 -9.80
N VAL A 203 -2.48 -2.36 -9.52
CA VAL A 203 -2.25 -1.72 -8.23
C VAL A 203 -2.30 -0.22 -8.44
N GLN A 204 -3.07 0.48 -7.62
CA GLN A 204 -3.21 1.93 -7.70
C GLN A 204 -2.13 2.62 -6.86
N TYR A 205 -1.57 3.70 -7.42
CA TYR A 205 -0.58 4.56 -6.80
C TYR A 205 -1.05 6.01 -6.84
N VAL A 206 -0.80 6.76 -5.76
CA VAL A 206 -0.95 8.22 -5.73
C VAL A 206 0.37 8.81 -5.25
N ASP A 207 0.93 9.75 -6.01
CA ASP A 207 2.24 10.36 -5.74
C ASP A 207 3.37 9.33 -5.45
N GLY A 208 3.36 8.23 -6.21
CA GLY A 208 4.34 7.15 -6.08
C GLY A 208 4.12 6.21 -4.87
N LYS A 209 3.08 6.41 -4.05
CA LYS A 209 2.72 5.55 -2.93
C LYS A 209 1.58 4.60 -3.31
N GLU A 210 1.70 3.32 -2.98
CA GLU A 210 0.57 2.38 -3.13
C GLU A 210 -0.61 2.83 -2.27
N THR A 211 -1.80 2.88 -2.88
CA THR A 211 -3.04 3.19 -2.15
C THR A 211 -3.57 1.95 -1.42
N GLY A 212 -3.10 0.76 -1.82
CA GLY A 212 -3.66 -0.51 -1.38
C GLY A 212 -4.89 -0.95 -2.18
N ASN A 213 -5.44 -0.08 -3.04
CA ASN A 213 -6.50 -0.44 -3.98
C ASN A 213 -5.92 -1.32 -5.09
N ARG A 214 -6.61 -2.41 -5.39
CA ARG A 214 -6.18 -3.44 -6.32
C ARG A 214 -7.37 -3.95 -7.12
N GLU A 215 -7.11 -4.34 -8.36
CA GLU A 215 -8.13 -4.88 -9.28
C GLU A 215 -7.59 -6.15 -9.93
N ILE A 216 -8.36 -7.23 -9.90
CA ILE A 216 -8.01 -8.49 -10.57
C ILE A 216 -8.52 -8.45 -12.01
N GLU A 217 -7.62 -8.49 -12.98
CA GLU A 217 -7.93 -8.44 -14.42
C GLU A 217 -8.08 -9.85 -15.01
N ALA A 218 -7.23 -10.77 -14.58
CA ALA A 218 -7.24 -12.15 -15.10
C ALA A 218 -6.77 -13.14 -14.06
N ILE A 219 -7.39 -14.32 -14.07
CA ILE A 219 -7.01 -15.47 -13.25
C ILE A 219 -6.93 -16.68 -14.17
N ASN A 220 -5.81 -17.38 -14.13
CA ASN A 220 -5.63 -18.67 -14.80
C ASN A 220 -5.07 -19.67 -13.79
N ILE A 221 -5.70 -20.83 -13.67
CA ILE A 221 -5.27 -21.91 -12.77
C ILE A 221 -5.26 -23.21 -13.57
N HIS A 222 -4.09 -23.84 -13.64
CA HIS A 222 -3.89 -25.13 -14.28
C HIS A 222 -3.85 -26.21 -13.21
N ASN A 223 -4.94 -26.98 -13.14
CA ASN A 223 -5.06 -28.19 -12.36
C ASN A 223 -4.93 -29.39 -13.32
N GLN A 224 -4.28 -30.49 -12.90
CA GLN A 224 -3.92 -31.68 -13.70
C GLN A 224 -5.13 -32.42 -14.33
N GLY A 225 -5.83 -31.76 -15.27
CA GLY A 225 -6.99 -32.27 -16.00
C GLY A 225 -8.03 -31.22 -16.39
N ARG A 226 -7.96 -29.96 -15.92
CA ARG A 226 -8.87 -28.86 -16.31
C ARG A 226 -8.13 -27.51 -16.35
N VAL A 227 -8.40 -26.75 -17.41
CA VAL A 227 -8.11 -25.31 -17.55
C VAL A 227 -9.40 -24.53 -17.28
#